data_AF-A0A2E8XGD2-F1
#
_entry.id   AF-A0A2E8XGD2-F1
#
_cell.length_a   1.000
_cell.length_b   1.000
_cell.length_c   1.000
_cell.angle_alpha   90.00
_cell.angle_beta   90.00
_cell.angle_gamma   90.00
#
_symmetry.space_group_name_H-M   'P 1'
#
loop_
_entity.id
_entity.type
_entity.pdbx_description
1 polymer ?
#
loop_
_entity_poly.entity_id
_entity_poly.type
_entity_poly.pdbx_seq_one_letter_code
_entity_poly.pdbx_strand_id
1 'polypeptide(L)' 'MKLIKPFRGLRPLREFASRVASYPYDVINRDEAIEIGRDNPYSFLHINKPEIDVDESIGPFDD' A
#
# COMPACT_ATOMS: atom_id res chain seq x y z
N MET A 1 -5.82 -36.13 -8.43
CA MET A 1 -5.03 -34.94 -8.83
C MET A 1 -5.39 -33.81 -7.86
N LYS A 2 -4.46 -33.27 -7.06
CA LYS A 2 -4.77 -32.15 -6.16
C LYS A 2 -4.60 -30.83 -6.92
N LEU A 3 -5.71 -30.11 -7.13
CA LEU A 3 -5.75 -28.81 -7.81
C LEU A 3 -5.13 -27.67 -6.99
N ILE A 4 -5.10 -27.82 -5.65
CA ILE A 4 -4.59 -26.80 -4.74
C ILE A 4 -3.30 -27.29 -4.10
N LYS A 5 -2.25 -26.46 -4.18
CA LYS A 5 -0.96 -26.66 -3.52
C LYS A 5 -0.75 -25.59 -2.46
N PRO A 6 -0.32 -25.95 -1.23
CA PRO A 6 0.05 -24.96 -0.24
C PRO A 6 1.30 -24.21 -0.71
N PHE A 7 1.34 -22.92 -0.41
CA PHE A 7 2.50 -22.06 -0.62
C PHE A 7 2.78 -21.27 0.65
N ARG A 8 4.01 -20.78 0.79
CA ARG A 8 4.38 -19.93 1.92
C ARG A 8 3.88 -18.53 1.65
N GLY A 9 3.16 -17.95 2.61
CA GLY A 9 2.81 -16.54 2.57
C GLY A 9 4.06 -15.67 2.59
N LEU A 10 4.06 -14.61 1.79
CA LEU A 10 5.07 -13.56 1.86
C LEU A 10 4.74 -12.65 3.03
N ARG A 11 5.75 -12.29 3.81
CA ARG A 11 5.63 -11.35 4.92
C ARG A 11 6.92 -10.53 5.04
N PRO A 12 6.85 -9.28 5.51
CA PRO A 12 8.04 -8.46 5.70
C PRO A 12 8.98 -9.07 6.74
N LEU A 13 10.27 -8.73 6.64
CA LEU A 13 11.22 -8.98 7.72
C LEU A 13 10.76 -8.24 8.98
N ARG A 14 11.11 -8.78 10.14
CA ARG A 14 10.63 -8.27 11.44
C ARG A 14 10.94 -6.79 11.64
N GLU A 15 12.10 -6.33 11.16
CA GLU A 15 12.54 -4.92 11.25
C GLU A 15 11.74 -3.96 10.35
N PHE A 16 11.11 -4.47 9.28
CA PHE A 16 10.27 -3.67 8.38
C PHE A 16 8.78 -3.78 8.69
N ALA A 17 8.37 -4.68 9.59
CA ALA A 17 6.96 -4.96 9.84
C ALA A 17 6.16 -3.70 10.24
N SER A 18 6.72 -2.84 11.09
CA SER A 18 6.08 -1.58 11.50
C SER A 18 6.02 -0.54 10.39
N ARG A 19 6.95 -0.61 9.42
CA ARG A 19 7.03 0.31 8.28
C ARG A 19 6.11 -0.12 7.14
N VAL A 20 5.89 -1.42 6.98
CA VAL A 20 4.97 -1.95 5.96
C VAL A 20 3.52 -1.84 6.42
N ALA A 21 3.26 -1.89 7.73
CA ALA A 21 1.92 -1.72 8.25
C ALA A 21 1.31 -0.37 7.81
N SER A 22 0.14 -0.42 7.19
CA SER A 22 -0.62 0.75 6.77
C SER A 22 -2.05 0.67 7.27
N TYR A 23 -2.73 1.82 7.30
CA TYR A 23 -4.18 1.85 7.43
C TYR A 23 -4.85 1.14 6.23
N PRO A 24 -6.07 0.63 6.41
CA PRO A 24 -6.92 0.25 5.29
C PRO A 24 -7.09 1.40 4.30
N TYR A 25 -7.21 1.10 3.01
CA TYR A 25 -7.26 2.12 1.94
C TYR A 25 -8.56 2.94 1.94
N ASP A 26 -9.62 2.38 2.51
CA ASP A 26 -10.97 2.93 2.53
C ASP A 26 -11.23 3.84 3.74
N VAL A 27 -10.34 3.85 4.74
CA VAL A 27 -10.47 4.68 5.94
C VAL A 27 -9.69 5.98 5.88
N ILE A 28 -8.86 6.18 4.85
CA ILE A 28 -8.07 7.39 4.64
C ILE A 28 -8.28 7.97 3.24
N ASN A 29 -8.28 9.29 3.14
CA ASN A 29 -8.35 9.98 1.85
C ASN A 29 -6.95 10.07 1.18
N ARG A 30 -6.88 10.65 -0.03
CA ARG A 30 -5.62 10.75 -0.78
C ARG A 30 -4.58 11.59 -0.04
N ASP A 31 -4.99 12.75 0.49
CA ASP A 31 -4.07 13.70 1.12
C ASP A 31 -3.47 13.11 2.41
N GLU A 32 -4.29 12.47 3.24
CA GLU A 32 -3.86 11.74 4.44
C GLU A 32 -2.87 10.61 4.07
N ALA A 33 -3.15 9.87 2.99
CA ALA A 33 -2.29 8.80 2.54
C ALA A 33 -0.94 9.30 2.00
N ILE A 34 -0.91 10.45 1.31
CA ILE A 34 0.33 11.10 0.88
C ILE A 34 1.15 11.48 2.12
N GLU A 35 0.53 12.10 3.12
CA GLU A 35 1.24 12.50 4.35
C GLU A 35 1.84 11.30 5.09
N ILE A 36 1.09 10.20 5.22
CA ILE A 36 1.55 8.96 5.87
C ILE A 36 2.64 8.25 5.05
N GLY A 37 2.54 8.26 3.72
CA GLY A 37 3.47 7.59 2.82
C GLY A 37 4.78 8.34 2.59
N ARG A 38 4.76 9.68 2.60
CA ARG A 38 5.88 10.54 2.21
C ARG A 38 7.18 10.24 2.98
N ASP A 39 7.08 10.02 4.29
CA ASP A 39 8.26 9.79 5.15
C ASP A 39 8.63 8.30 5.28
N ASN A 40 7.91 7.41 4.59
CA ASN A 40 8.10 5.98 4.72
C ASN A 40 8.04 5.24 3.37
N PRO A 41 9.19 5.03 2.70
CA PRO A 41 9.25 4.37 1.40
C PRO A 41 8.84 2.88 1.42
N TYR A 42 8.65 2.29 2.61
CA TYR A 42 8.18 0.91 2.75
C TYR A 42 6.69 0.83 3.08
N SER A 43 5.99 1.97 3.14
CA SER A 43 4.55 2.00 3.41
C SER A 43 3.79 1.17 2.38
N PHE A 44 2.87 0.32 2.83
CA PHE A 44 2.03 -0.46 1.92
C PHE A 44 1.01 0.43 1.16
N LEU A 45 0.88 1.71 1.54
CA LEU A 45 0.05 2.67 0.83
C LEU A 45 0.54 2.94 -0.60
N HIS A 46 1.84 2.81 -0.87
CA HIS A 46 2.37 2.88 -2.25
C HIS A 46 1.79 1.79 -3.17
N ILE A 47 1.26 0.70 -2.60
CA ILE A 47 0.63 -0.41 -3.34
C ILE A 47 -0.89 -0.33 -3.27
N ASN A 48 -1.44 -0.11 -2.09
CA ASN A 48 -2.88 -0.14 -1.86
C ASN A 48 -3.57 1.15 -2.34
N LYS A 49 -2.84 2.27 -2.36
CA LYS A 49 -3.31 3.58 -2.73
C LYS A 49 -2.25 4.28 -3.61
N PRO A 50 -1.93 3.71 -4.79
CA PRO A 50 -0.78 4.13 -5.61
C PRO A 50 -0.87 5.58 -6.11
N GLU A 51 -2.06 6.21 -6.06
CA GLU A 51 -2.25 7.62 -6.40
C GLU A 51 -1.46 8.60 -5.51
N ILE A 52 -0.86 8.14 -4.41
CA ILE A 52 0.05 8.95 -3.58
C ILE A 52 1.41 9.18 -4.26
N ASP A 53 1.80 8.33 -5.20
CA ASP A 53 3.08 8.42 -5.93
C ASP A 53 2.92 9.10 -7.31
N VAL A 54 1.72 9.60 -7.59
CA VAL A 54 1.37 10.23 -8.86
C VAL A 54 1.06 11.70 -8.60
N ASP A 55 1.35 12.56 -9.60
CA ASP A 55 1.06 13.98 -9.53
C ASP A 55 -0.41 14.27 -9.14
N GLU A 56 -0.62 15.31 -8.33
CA GLU A 56 -1.95 15.67 -7.84
C GLU A 56 -2.94 15.99 -8.97
N SER A 57 -2.45 16.47 -10.12
CA SER A 57 -3.25 16.73 -11.32
C SER A 57 -3.81 15.49 -12.00
N ILE A 58 -3.27 14.31 -11.69
CA ILE A 58 -3.77 13.05 -12.23
C ILE A 58 -4.81 12.50 -11.25
N GLY A 59 -6.07 12.49 -11.71
CA GLY A 59 -7.17 11.88 -10.98
C GLY A 59 -7.01 10.35 -10.92
N PRO A 60 -7.50 9.69 -9.86
CA PRO A 60 -7.46 8.23 -9.76
C PRO A 60 -8.44 7.52 -10.71
N PHE A 61 -9.34 8.27 -11.35
CA PHE A 61 -10.34 7.77 -12.28
C PHE A 61 -10.26 8.58 -13.58
N ASP A 62 -10.33 7.89 -14.71
CA ASP A 62 -10.63 8.52 -16.00
C ASP A 62 -12.16 8.68 -16.15
N ASP A 63 -12.59 9.77 -16.78
CA ASP A 63 -13.99 10.00 -17.19
C ASP A 63 -14.42 9.13 -18.38
#